data_AF-A0AA37P804-F1
#
_entry.id   AF-A0AA37P804-F1
#
_cell.length_a   1.000
_cell.length_b   1.000
_cell.length_c   1.000
_cell.angle_alpha   90.00
_cell.angle_beta   90.00
_cell.angle_gamma   90.00
#
_symmetry.space_group_name_H-M   'P 1'
#
loop_
_entity.id
_entity.type
_entity.pdbx_description
1 polymer ?
#
loop_
_entity_poly.entity_id
_entity_poly.type
_entity_poly.pdbx_seq_one_letter_code
_entity_poly.pdbx_strand_id
1 'polypeptide(L)'
;MTNADQQLSSDSAESAAPSELVTYDKDGDLTVRVGPKLKPYRIDSKTLCRSSPIFKKMLYGGFAESRPSNGSDWTIALPDDHCRSIGFYLASSMGLSR
;
A
#
# COMPACT_ATOMS: atom_id res chain seq x y z
N MET A 1 13.14 32.99 38.00
CA MET A 1 14.36 32.73 37.21
C MET A 1 13.96 31.83 36.05
N THR A 2 13.86 32.42 34.86
CA THR A 2 13.82 31.71 33.57
C THR A 2 15.08 30.86 33.41
N ASN A 3 14.93 29.64 32.88
CA ASN A 3 15.86 28.91 32.00
C ASN A 3 15.00 27.79 31.36
N ALA A 4 14.60 27.84 30.09
CA ALA A 4 15.39 27.79 28.86
C ALA A 4 16.03 26.41 28.62
N ASP A 5 15.70 25.87 27.44
CA ASP A 5 16.41 24.86 26.66
C ASP A 5 16.18 23.36 26.92
N GLN A 6 15.33 22.84 26.02
CA GLN A 6 15.60 21.71 25.12
C GLN A 6 16.14 20.40 25.70
N GLN A 7 15.31 19.37 25.54
CA GLN A 7 15.76 18.19 24.80
C GLN A 7 14.61 17.67 23.94
N LEU A 8 14.54 18.19 22.70
CA LEU A 8 13.88 17.50 21.58
C LEU A 8 14.77 16.29 21.24
N SER A 9 14.51 15.15 21.90
CA SER A 9 15.08 13.87 21.51
C SER A 9 14.45 13.42 20.20
N SER A 10 15.19 13.65 19.13
CA SER A 10 15.02 13.05 17.81
C SER A 10 15.57 11.63 17.87
N ASP A 11 14.75 10.62 17.58
CA ASP A 11 15.11 9.38 16.86
C ASP A 11 13.83 8.53 16.68
N SER A 12 13.23 8.48 15.49
CA SER A 12 13.63 7.61 14.37
C SER A 12 13.55 6.11 14.67
N ALA A 13 12.42 5.64 15.21
CA ALA A 13 11.88 4.32 14.89
C ALA A 13 10.46 4.24 15.47
N GLU A 14 9.49 4.84 14.77
CA GLU A 14 8.08 4.55 15.08
C GLU A 14 7.85 3.08 14.72
N SER A 15 7.98 2.26 15.75
CA SER A 15 7.62 0.85 15.87
C SER A 15 6.84 0.35 14.66
N ALA A 16 7.54 -0.34 13.76
CA ALA A 16 6.95 -1.12 12.68
C ALA A 16 6.21 -2.33 13.29
N ALA A 17 5.18 -2.08 14.10
CA ALA A 17 4.18 -3.08 14.38
C ALA A 17 3.69 -3.59 13.01
N PRO A 18 3.69 -4.91 12.78
CA PRO A 18 3.23 -5.45 11.50
C PRO A 18 1.80 -4.98 11.28
N SER A 19 1.63 -4.05 10.34
CA SER A 19 0.30 -3.61 9.94
C SER A 19 -0.42 -4.84 9.41
N GLU A 20 -1.53 -5.19 10.06
CA GLU A 20 -2.33 -6.37 9.72
C GLU A 20 -2.66 -6.37 8.22
N LEU A 21 -2.26 -7.46 7.55
CA LEU A 21 -2.50 -7.63 6.11
C LEU A 21 -3.99 -7.73 5.86
N VAL A 22 -4.52 -6.78 5.10
CA VAL A 22 -5.92 -6.79 4.69
C VAL A 22 -6.03 -7.51 3.36
N THR A 23 -6.59 -8.71 3.37
CA THR A 23 -6.79 -9.51 2.15
C THR A 23 -8.16 -9.23 1.56
N TYR A 24 -8.19 -8.66 0.34
CA TYR A 24 -9.41 -8.55 -0.46
C TYR A 24 -9.56 -9.71 -1.45
N ASP A 25 -8.44 -10.26 -1.91
CA ASP A 25 -8.43 -11.45 -2.76
C ASP A 25 -7.43 -12.48 -2.19
N LYS A 26 -7.94 -13.68 -1.86
CA LYS A 26 -7.14 -14.79 -1.34
C LYS A 26 -6.13 -15.32 -2.37
N ASP A 27 -6.47 -15.24 -3.65
CA ASP A 27 -5.64 -15.69 -4.78
C ASP A 27 -4.89 -14.50 -5.40
N GLY A 28 -5.01 -13.31 -4.80
CA GLY A 28 -4.38 -12.09 -5.27
C GLY A 28 -2.88 -12.25 -5.40
N ASP A 29 -2.30 -11.69 -6.47
CA ASP A 29 -0.88 -11.78 -6.79
C ASP A 29 -0.10 -10.51 -6.47
N LEU A 30 -0.77 -9.47 -5.96
CA LEU A 30 -0.21 -8.15 -5.69
C LEU A 30 -0.48 -7.70 -4.24
N THR A 31 0.56 -7.18 -3.60
CA THR A 31 0.46 -6.51 -2.29
C THR A 31 0.68 -5.01 -2.45
N VAL A 32 -0.29 -4.20 -2.06
CA VAL A 32 -0.20 -2.73 -2.10
C VAL A 32 -0.02 -2.21 -0.68
N ARG A 33 1.08 -1.49 -0.42
CA ARG A 33 1.36 -0.86 0.88
C ARG A 33 0.99 0.61 0.81
N VAL A 34 -0.02 1.05 1.56
CA VAL A 34 -0.57 2.41 1.42
C VAL A 34 -0.38 3.27 2.65
N GLY A 35 -0.11 4.54 2.42
CA GLY A 35 0.02 5.59 3.42
C GLY A 35 1.38 5.59 4.12
N PRO A 36 1.60 6.55 5.04
CA PRO A 36 2.86 6.68 5.76
C PRO A 36 3.17 5.47 6.65
N LYS A 37 2.13 4.74 7.08
CA LYS A 37 2.25 3.50 7.85
C LYS A 37 2.45 2.26 6.97
N LEU A 38 2.45 2.43 5.65
CA LEU A 38 2.65 1.36 4.66
C LEU A 38 1.76 0.15 4.92
N LYS A 39 0.48 0.40 5.21
CA LYS A 39 -0.50 -0.65 5.54
C LYS A 39 -0.67 -1.58 4.32
N PRO A 40 -0.44 -2.89 4.45
CA PRO A 40 -0.45 -3.80 3.32
C PRO A 40 -1.87 -4.30 3.01
N TYR A 41 -2.18 -4.36 1.72
CA TYR A 41 -3.43 -4.84 1.15
C TYR A 41 -3.14 -5.88 0.06
N ARG A 42 -3.65 -7.10 0.21
CA ARG A 42 -3.49 -8.15 -0.80
C ARG A 42 -4.69 -8.20 -1.74
N ILE A 43 -4.40 -8.10 -3.02
CA ILE A 43 -5.37 -7.95 -4.10
C ILE A 43 -4.92 -8.68 -5.37
N ASP A 44 -5.86 -8.94 -6.28
CA ASP A 44 -5.55 -9.41 -7.64
C ASP A 44 -5.18 -8.23 -8.56
N SER A 45 -3.97 -8.28 -9.14
CA SER A 45 -3.45 -7.25 -10.04
C SER A 45 -4.35 -7.05 -11.25
N LYS A 46 -4.96 -8.12 -11.78
CA LYS A 46 -5.84 -8.03 -12.95
C LYS A 46 -7.12 -7.28 -12.63
N THR A 47 -7.73 -7.57 -11.48
CA THR A 47 -8.92 -6.86 -11.00
C THR A 47 -8.63 -5.37 -10.77
N LEU A 48 -7.48 -5.04 -10.19
CA LEU A 48 -7.05 -3.65 -10.03
C LEU A 48 -6.85 -2.92 -11.37
N CYS A 49 -6.27 -3.61 -12.35
CA CYS A 49 -6.07 -3.06 -13.69
C CYS A 49 -7.36 -2.90 -14.49
N ARG A 50 -8.38 -3.72 -14.21
CA ARG A 50 -9.71 -3.59 -14.81
C ARG A 50 -10.47 -2.41 -14.22
N SER A 51 -10.29 -2.15 -12.93
CA SER A 51 -10.97 -1.05 -12.25
C SER A 51 -10.34 0.31 -12.55
N SER A 52 -9.02 0.37 -12.79
CA SER A 52 -8.34 1.63 -13.12
C SER A 52 -7.24 1.49 -14.18
N PRO A 53 -7.30 2.31 -15.25
CA PRO A 53 -6.28 2.33 -16.29
C PRO A 53 -4.93 2.90 -15.80
N ILE A 54 -4.92 3.68 -14.71
CA ILE A 54 -3.70 4.22 -14.10
C ILE A 54 -2.90 3.07 -13.50
N PHE A 55 -3.54 2.23 -12.69
CA PHE A 55 -2.91 1.04 -12.12
C PHE A 55 -2.43 0.07 -13.21
N LYS A 56 -3.19 -0.09 -14.30
CA LYS A 56 -2.74 -0.89 -15.45
C LYS A 56 -1.42 -0.37 -16.04
N LYS A 57 -1.27 0.95 -16.21
CA LYS A 57 -0.02 1.54 -16.68
C LYS A 57 1.10 1.41 -15.66
N MET A 58 0.81 1.57 -14.37
CA MET A 58 1.82 1.47 -13.32
C MET A 58 2.37 0.03 -13.18
N LEU A 59 1.47 -0.96 -13.18
CA LEU A 59 1.79 -2.38 -12.97
C LEU A 59 2.38 -3.08 -14.20
N TYR A 60 2.04 -2.63 -15.41
CA TYR A 60 2.48 -3.27 -16.66
C TYR A 60 3.15 -2.32 -17.65
N GLY A 61 3.36 -1.05 -17.30
CA GLY A 61 3.96 -0.05 -18.17
C GLY A 61 5.47 0.12 -18.03
N GLY A 62 6.15 -0.75 -17.27
CA GLY A 62 7.61 -0.70 -17.10
C GLY A 62 8.11 0.27 -16.04
N PHE A 63 7.24 0.64 -15.09
CA PHE A 63 7.62 1.44 -13.92
C PHE A 63 8.29 0.58 -12.84
N ALA A 64 8.82 1.23 -11.81
CA ALA A 64 9.42 0.55 -10.65
C ALA A 64 8.41 -0.37 -9.93
N GLU A 65 7.11 -0.06 -10.02
CA GLU A 65 6.03 -0.88 -9.48
C GLU A 65 5.60 -2.05 -10.39
N SER A 66 6.23 -2.22 -11.56
CA SER A 66 5.85 -3.28 -12.49
C SER A 66 6.16 -4.69 -11.98
N ARG A 67 5.48 -5.68 -12.58
CA ARG A 67 5.61 -7.08 -12.14
C ARG A 67 7.07 -7.54 -12.14
N PRO A 68 7.59 -8.05 -11.02
CA PRO A 68 8.92 -8.61 -10.99
C PRO A 68 9.01 -9.84 -11.89
N SER A 69 10.02 -9.88 -12.76
CA SER A 69 10.28 -10.99 -13.69
C SER A 69 10.93 -12.21 -13.00
N ASN A 70 11.48 -12.01 -11.81
CA ASN A 70 12.20 -13.02 -11.02
C ASN A 70 11.29 -13.88 -10.13
N GLY A 71 9.96 -13.75 -10.26
CA GLY A 71 9.00 -14.51 -9.45
C GLY A 71 8.93 -14.12 -7.98
N SER A 72 9.56 -13.01 -7.58
CA SER A 72 9.46 -12.48 -6.22
C SER A 72 8.05 -11.95 -5.93
N ASP A 73 7.73 -11.79 -4.65
CA ASP A 73 6.46 -11.21 -4.22
C ASP A 73 6.27 -9.82 -4.85
N TRP A 74 5.19 -9.65 -5.60
CA TRP A 74 4.88 -8.39 -6.23
C TRP A 74 4.29 -7.44 -5.20
N THR A 75 5.11 -6.49 -4.75
CA THR A 75 4.72 -5.49 -3.76
C THR A 75 4.97 -4.09 -4.28
N ILE A 76 4.00 -3.19 -4.10
CA ILE A 76 4.10 -1.78 -4.46
C ILE A 76 3.85 -0.92 -3.23
N ALA A 77 4.49 0.25 -3.15
CA ALA A 77 4.32 1.18 -2.04
C ALA A 77 3.76 2.50 -2.55
N LEU A 78 2.67 2.95 -1.93
CA LEU A 78 1.98 4.21 -2.20
C LEU A 78 1.94 5.03 -0.90
N PRO A 79 3.07 5.62 -0.48
CA PRO A 79 3.18 6.32 0.79
C PRO A 79 2.33 7.59 0.84
N ASP A 80 2.13 8.25 -0.30
CA ASP A 80 1.38 9.50 -0.43
C ASP A 80 -0.14 9.28 -0.48
N ASP A 81 -0.59 8.06 -0.76
CA ASP A 81 -2.01 7.72 -0.83
C ASP A 81 -2.61 7.48 0.57
N HIS A 82 -3.87 7.85 0.74
CA HIS A 82 -4.58 7.60 1.99
C HIS A 82 -5.11 6.17 2.07
N CYS A 83 -4.83 5.45 3.17
CA CYS A 83 -5.33 4.08 3.38
C CYS A 83 -6.88 3.98 3.29
N ARG A 84 -7.60 5.05 3.66
CA ARG A 84 -9.06 5.09 3.59
C ARG A 84 -9.58 5.14 2.15
N SER A 85 -8.97 5.97 1.29
CA SER A 85 -9.41 6.09 -0.11
C SER A 85 -9.12 4.82 -0.88
N ILE A 86 -7.90 4.25 -0.74
CA ILE A 86 -7.58 2.99 -1.40
C ILE A 86 -8.48 1.85 -0.89
N GLY A 87 -8.69 1.75 0.44
CA GLY A 87 -9.47 0.66 1.01
C GLY A 87 -10.93 0.70 0.56
N PHE A 88 -11.51 1.90 0.46
CA PHE A 88 -12.84 2.09 -0.08
C PHE A 88 -12.90 1.75 -1.58
N TYR A 89 -11.95 2.25 -2.35
CA TYR A 89 -11.84 1.96 -3.79
C TYR A 89 -11.70 0.45 -4.06
N LEU A 90 -10.87 -0.26 -3.30
CA LEU A 90 -10.69 -1.70 -3.40
C LEU A 90 -11.97 -2.45 -3.04
N ALA A 91 -12.64 -2.07 -1.94
CA ALA A 91 -13.91 -2.66 -1.56
C ALA A 91 -14.99 -2.48 -2.64
N SER A 92 -15.09 -1.29 -3.23
CA SER A 92 -16.05 -1.00 -4.32
C SER A 92 -15.70 -1.72 -5.63
N SER A 93 -14.42 -1.80 -5.98
CA SER A 93 -13.98 -2.35 -7.26
C SER A 93 -13.85 -3.88 -7.28
N MET A 94 -13.61 -4.51 -6.13
CA MET A 94 -13.43 -5.96 -5.99
C MET A 94 -14.73 -6.68 -5.60
N GLY A 95 -15.86 -5.97 -5.53
CA GLY A 95 -17.16 -6.58 -5.35
C GLY A 95 -17.37 -7.26 -3.99
N LEU A 96 -16.58 -6.92 -2.97
CA LEU A 96 -16.91 -7.27 -1.59
C LEU A 96 -18.07 -6.37 -1.10
N SER A 97 -19.26 -6.60 -1.68
CA SER A 97 -20.51 -6.27 -1.01
C SER A 97 -20.59 -7.12 0.24
N ARG A 98 -20.71 -6.43 1.38
CA ARG A 98 -20.87 -7.00 2.72
C ARG A 98 -22.09 -7.91 2.80
#